data_AF-A0A0B8PDI3-F1
#
_entry.id   AF-A0A0B8PDI3-F1
#
_cell.length_a   1.000
_cell.length_b   1.000
_cell.length_c   1.000
_cell.angle_alpha   90.00
_cell.angle_beta   90.00
_cell.angle_gamma   90.00
#
_symmetry.space_group_name_H-M   'P 1'
#
loop_
_entity.id
_entity.type
_entity.pdbx_description
1 polymer ?
#
loop_
_entity_poly.entity_id
_entity_poly.type
_entity_poly.pdbx_seq_one_letter_code
_entity_poly.pdbx_strand_id
1 'polypeptide(L)'
;MSRKGLSRLVLLWLVVMFSCNSLAEEAVATMSTSRIEHELNKVNKDLKELSDALAISSGDTTDALQLKLFQKNEELRAILATAVNQNSIPKEELIAQIEIQKSYSKGANTYLEEKIKALNAKIDAAKNEERLSLINDFQELQHYLNSVTNSSWQNIQWLKTLGVDESAAEAQFRGVVVQKLRLTSASVEYLNQQIGVIGKQLSVAPESEKAGLQLAQLVVKQRQSIAVESLTTLISVSDQLGIDTSEYKRLLFEVTGSITQDLFEGKVILSILTHWSSSVWDWLGTTAPQHLFQLFIFILLILITKMVVKLVRKITSKTVESKNLNLSQLMQDFFIGMSGNIVWIIGIMIALSQVGLNLAPVLTGFGIAGVIIGFALQDTLSNFAAGMMLLIYRPFDVGDFVFAGGVDGKVSHMSLVNTTIKTFDNQIIII
;
A
#
# COMPACT_ATOMS: atom_id res chain seq x y z
N MET A 1 10.47 25.08 -46.29
CA MET A 1 9.52 25.31 -47.41
C MET A 1 8.11 25.14 -46.86
N SER A 2 7.30 26.22 -46.82
CA SER A 2 5.86 26.27 -46.44
C SER A 2 5.51 25.90 -44.98
N ARG A 3 4.69 26.61 -44.19
CA ARG A 3 3.67 27.64 -44.47
C ARG A 3 3.34 28.40 -43.17
N LYS A 4 2.97 29.67 -43.36
CA LYS A 4 2.38 30.62 -42.39
C LYS A 4 1.03 30.11 -41.84
N GLY A 5 0.68 30.52 -40.62
CA GLY A 5 -0.72 30.62 -40.16
C GLY A 5 -0.88 30.68 -38.65
N LEU A 6 -1.60 31.71 -38.15
CA LEU A 6 -1.89 32.08 -36.75
C LEU A 6 -0.68 32.68 -36.00
N SER A 7 -0.66 33.92 -35.54
CA SER A 7 -1.72 34.75 -34.96
C SER A 7 -1.41 36.24 -35.20
N ARG A 8 -2.20 36.87 -36.07
CA ARG A 8 -2.42 38.32 -36.11
C ARG A 8 -3.91 38.50 -35.83
N LEU A 9 -4.34 38.63 -34.57
CA LEU A 9 -5.74 38.97 -34.29
C LEU A 9 -6.05 39.40 -32.83
N VAL A 10 -5.19 40.17 -32.16
CA VAL A 10 -5.58 40.77 -30.86
C VAL A 10 -5.04 42.20 -30.71
N LEU A 11 -5.36 43.08 -31.66
CA LEU A 11 -5.09 44.51 -31.52
C LEU A 11 -6.31 45.32 -32.00
N LEU A 12 -6.65 46.36 -31.24
CA LEU A 12 -7.75 47.35 -31.35
C LEU A 12 -9.05 46.97 -30.58
N TRP A 13 -9.74 47.80 -29.76
CA TRP A 13 -9.74 49.25 -29.49
C TRP A 13 -10.44 49.60 -28.14
N LEU A 14 -10.58 50.91 -27.85
CA LEU A 14 -10.61 51.62 -26.55
C LEU A 14 -11.88 52.52 -26.41
N VAL A 15 -12.35 52.77 -25.15
CA VAL A 15 -13.11 53.92 -24.54
C VAL A 15 -14.63 54.21 -24.82
N VAL A 16 -15.46 54.38 -23.76
CA VAL A 16 -16.08 55.63 -23.19
C VAL A 16 -17.43 55.39 -22.44
N MET A 17 -17.37 55.52 -21.11
CA MET A 17 -18.21 56.21 -20.09
C MET A 17 -19.73 56.54 -20.20
N PHE A 18 -20.35 56.53 -18.99
CA PHE A 18 -21.28 57.50 -18.32
C PHE A 18 -22.80 57.18 -18.19
N SER A 19 -23.29 56.89 -16.96
CA SER A 19 -24.05 57.83 -16.08
C SER A 19 -24.94 57.15 -15.00
N CYS A 20 -24.84 57.65 -13.76
CA CYS A 20 -25.51 57.25 -12.51
C CYS A 20 -27.04 57.41 -12.44
N ASN A 21 -27.73 56.47 -11.73
CA ASN A 21 -28.50 56.74 -10.49
C ASN A 21 -29.34 55.52 -10.01
N SER A 22 -28.77 54.56 -9.25
CA SER A 22 -29.51 53.79 -8.22
C SER A 22 -28.71 53.56 -6.90
N LEU A 23 -27.80 54.51 -6.65
CA LEU A 23 -26.64 54.64 -5.75
C LEU A 23 -26.66 54.16 -4.27
N ALA A 24 -27.64 53.43 -3.76
CA ALA A 24 -27.57 52.92 -2.37
C ALA A 24 -27.49 51.38 -2.30
N GLU A 25 -28.26 50.68 -3.12
CA GLU A 25 -28.21 49.22 -3.27
C GLU A 25 -27.22 48.84 -4.39
N GLU A 26 -27.13 49.70 -5.41
CA GLU A 26 -26.05 49.68 -6.40
C GLU A 26 -24.69 49.91 -5.76
N ALA A 27 -24.50 50.75 -4.73
CA ALA A 27 -23.15 51.07 -4.24
C ALA A 27 -22.40 49.85 -3.70
N VAL A 28 -23.08 48.94 -3.00
CA VAL A 28 -22.48 47.70 -2.50
C VAL A 28 -22.32 46.66 -3.61
N ALA A 29 -23.32 46.51 -4.50
CA ALA A 29 -23.26 45.63 -5.65
C ALA A 29 -22.19 46.07 -6.67
N THR A 30 -22.11 47.36 -7.02
CA THR A 30 -21.12 47.98 -7.90
C THR A 30 -19.72 48.00 -7.31
N MET A 31 -19.53 48.17 -5.98
CA MET A 31 -18.22 47.96 -5.35
C MET A 31 -17.77 46.49 -5.46
N SER A 32 -18.69 45.53 -5.31
CA SER A 32 -18.37 44.10 -5.46
C SER A 32 -18.08 43.72 -6.93
N THR A 33 -18.88 44.22 -7.87
CA THR A 33 -18.68 44.10 -9.32
C THR A 33 -17.34 44.70 -9.75
N SER A 34 -17.04 45.92 -9.31
CA SER A 34 -15.76 46.59 -9.64
C SER A 34 -14.55 45.82 -9.10
N ARG A 35 -14.68 45.19 -7.93
CA ARG A 35 -13.61 44.36 -7.38
C ARG A 35 -13.39 43.09 -8.18
N ILE A 36 -14.46 42.37 -8.55
CA ILE A 36 -14.37 41.14 -9.34
C ILE A 36 -13.84 41.46 -10.75
N GLU A 37 -14.28 42.54 -11.39
CA GLU A 37 -13.74 43.02 -12.67
C GLU A 37 -12.24 43.37 -12.57
N HIS A 38 -11.82 44.01 -11.47
CA HIS A 38 -10.41 44.33 -11.25
C HIS A 38 -9.56 43.06 -11.08
N GLU A 39 -10.02 42.11 -10.27
CA GLU A 39 -9.36 40.82 -10.06
C GLU A 39 -9.29 40.02 -11.37
N LEU A 40 -10.38 39.98 -12.13
CA LEU A 40 -10.45 39.35 -13.46
C LEU A 40 -9.41 39.95 -14.42
N ASN A 41 -9.37 41.29 -14.54
CA ASN A 41 -8.43 41.98 -15.41
C ASN A 41 -6.97 41.75 -15.02
N LYS A 42 -6.69 41.73 -13.71
CA LYS A 42 -5.35 41.43 -13.19
C LYS A 42 -4.92 40.01 -13.57
N VAL A 43 -5.76 39.02 -13.33
CA VAL A 43 -5.42 37.62 -13.63
C VAL A 43 -5.30 37.39 -15.14
N ASN A 44 -6.15 38.00 -15.96
CA ASN A 44 -6.03 37.96 -17.42
C ASN A 44 -4.72 38.57 -17.92
N LYS A 45 -4.25 39.66 -17.29
CA LYS A 45 -2.95 40.25 -17.60
C LYS A 45 -1.81 39.30 -17.22
N ASP A 46 -1.83 38.74 -16.01
CA ASP A 46 -0.82 37.77 -15.56
C ASP A 46 -0.76 36.56 -16.51
N LEU A 47 -1.92 36.02 -16.91
CA LEU A 47 -2.03 34.90 -17.85
C LEU A 47 -1.43 35.22 -19.21
N LYS A 48 -1.69 36.44 -19.71
CA LYS A 48 -1.11 36.90 -20.98
C LYS A 48 0.41 37.00 -20.88
N GLU A 49 0.93 37.65 -19.85
CA GLU A 49 2.38 37.79 -19.64
C GLU A 49 3.08 36.43 -19.51
N LEU A 50 2.47 35.50 -18.78
CA LEU A 50 2.97 34.13 -18.65
C LEU A 50 2.91 33.35 -19.97
N SER A 51 1.85 33.52 -20.75
CA SER A 51 1.72 32.90 -22.08
C SER A 51 2.76 33.44 -23.06
N ASP A 52 3.00 34.74 -23.05
CA ASP A 52 4.02 35.39 -23.88
C ASP A 52 5.43 34.93 -23.47
N ALA A 53 5.70 34.82 -22.16
CA ALA A 53 6.95 34.27 -21.64
C ALA A 53 7.14 32.79 -22.01
N LEU A 54 6.06 31.99 -21.95
CA LEU A 54 6.10 30.58 -22.30
C LEU A 54 6.53 30.37 -23.76
N ALA A 55 6.04 31.21 -24.67
CA ALA A 55 6.31 31.12 -26.11
C ALA A 55 7.80 31.25 -26.48
N ILE A 56 8.61 31.87 -25.63
CA ILE A 56 10.05 32.08 -25.83
C ILE A 56 10.92 31.28 -24.84
N SER A 57 10.32 30.52 -23.93
CA SER A 57 11.01 29.74 -22.91
C SER A 57 11.56 28.41 -23.46
N SER A 58 12.53 27.81 -22.76
CA SER A 58 13.02 26.47 -23.07
C SER A 58 13.50 25.71 -21.83
N GLY A 59 13.47 24.38 -21.90
CA GLY A 59 13.88 23.50 -20.79
C GLY A 59 13.03 23.70 -19.53
N ASP A 60 13.67 23.63 -18.36
CA ASP A 60 13.00 23.69 -17.05
C ASP A 60 12.15 24.95 -16.83
N THR A 61 12.52 26.06 -17.48
CA THR A 61 11.75 27.30 -17.42
C THR A 61 10.37 27.17 -18.06
N THR A 62 10.25 26.35 -19.11
CA THR A 62 8.98 26.05 -19.76
C THR A 62 8.04 25.32 -18.82
N ASP A 63 8.55 24.31 -18.11
CA ASP A 63 7.76 23.51 -17.17
C ASP A 63 7.30 24.35 -15.97
N ALA A 64 8.18 25.20 -15.42
CA ALA A 64 7.82 26.13 -14.33
C ALA A 64 6.77 27.18 -14.76
N LEU A 65 6.89 27.74 -15.97
CA LEU A 65 5.91 28.69 -16.49
C LEU A 65 4.56 28.04 -16.75
N GLN A 66 4.54 26.78 -17.21
CA GLN A 66 3.30 26.02 -17.40
C GLN A 66 2.60 25.74 -16.07
N LEU A 67 3.34 25.31 -15.04
CA LEU A 67 2.78 25.13 -13.70
C LEU A 67 2.11 26.42 -13.22
N LYS A 68 2.79 27.56 -13.38
CA LYS A 68 2.26 28.86 -12.99
C LYS A 68 1.03 29.27 -13.82
N LEU A 69 1.01 28.94 -15.12
CA LEU A 69 -0.16 29.13 -15.98
C LEU A 69 -1.35 28.29 -15.53
N PHE A 70 -1.15 27.03 -15.13
CA PHE A 70 -2.21 26.19 -14.57
C PHE A 70 -2.80 26.82 -13.30
N GLN A 71 -1.94 27.19 -12.35
CA GLN A 71 -2.37 27.83 -11.10
C GLN A 71 -3.15 29.13 -11.34
N LYS A 72 -2.68 29.97 -12.27
CA LYS A 72 -3.36 31.22 -12.63
C LYS A 72 -4.68 31.00 -13.36
N ASN A 73 -4.81 29.93 -14.14
CA ASN A 73 -6.09 29.57 -14.72
C ASN A 73 -7.07 29.07 -13.65
N GLU A 74 -6.64 28.28 -12.67
CA GLU A 74 -7.51 27.91 -11.55
C GLU A 74 -7.99 29.14 -10.75
N GLU A 75 -7.11 30.14 -10.54
CA GLU A 75 -7.48 31.43 -9.94
C GLU A 75 -8.54 32.16 -10.79
N LEU A 76 -8.33 32.26 -12.10
CA LEU A 76 -9.30 32.86 -13.03
C LEU A 76 -10.65 32.15 -12.96
N ARG A 77 -10.66 30.81 -12.92
CA ARG A 77 -11.88 30.01 -12.86
C ARG A 77 -12.65 30.25 -11.56
N ALA A 78 -11.97 30.38 -10.42
CA ALA A 78 -12.62 30.71 -9.16
C ALA A 78 -13.32 32.09 -9.21
N ILE A 79 -12.67 33.08 -9.84
CA ILE A 79 -13.24 34.41 -10.09
C ILE A 79 -14.47 34.30 -11.01
N LEU A 80 -14.35 33.58 -12.13
CA LEU A 80 -15.47 33.37 -13.07
C LEU A 80 -16.64 32.61 -12.44
N ALA A 81 -16.39 31.61 -11.60
CA ALA A 81 -17.43 30.89 -10.87
C ALA A 81 -18.25 31.84 -9.98
N THR A 82 -17.55 32.74 -9.27
CA THR A 82 -18.18 33.77 -8.44
C THR A 82 -18.99 34.73 -9.30
N ALA A 83 -18.42 35.16 -10.43
CA ALA A 83 -19.06 36.12 -11.33
C ALA A 83 -20.31 35.57 -12.02
N VAL A 84 -20.29 34.30 -12.42
CA VAL A 84 -21.45 33.60 -12.99
C VAL A 84 -22.56 33.42 -11.95
N ASN A 85 -22.21 33.04 -10.72
CA ASN A 85 -23.20 32.81 -9.66
C ASN A 85 -23.84 34.11 -9.15
N GLN A 86 -23.10 35.22 -9.13
CA GLN A 86 -23.56 36.51 -8.59
C GLN A 86 -24.07 37.47 -9.66
N ASN A 87 -24.02 37.11 -10.96
CA ASN A 87 -24.28 38.01 -12.07
C ASN A 87 -23.51 39.34 -11.96
N SER A 88 -22.27 39.27 -11.47
CA SER A 88 -21.51 40.46 -11.08
C SER A 88 -20.77 41.13 -12.24
N ILE A 89 -20.80 40.56 -13.45
CA ILE A 89 -20.14 41.07 -14.66
C ILE A 89 -21.16 41.02 -15.82
N PRO A 90 -21.11 41.95 -16.79
CA PRO A 90 -21.96 41.90 -17.98
C PRO A 90 -21.93 40.53 -18.67
N LYS A 91 -23.11 40.05 -19.06
CA LYS A 91 -23.31 38.73 -19.67
C LYS A 91 -22.42 38.48 -20.89
N GLU A 92 -22.28 39.46 -21.77
CA GLU A 92 -21.46 39.34 -22.99
C GLU A 92 -19.97 39.17 -22.66
N GLU A 93 -19.49 39.87 -21.63
CA GLU A 93 -18.12 39.76 -21.16
C GLU A 93 -17.87 38.40 -20.49
N LEU A 94 -18.81 37.92 -19.66
CA LEU A 94 -18.73 36.57 -19.10
C LEU A 94 -18.66 35.49 -20.18
N ILE A 95 -19.51 35.58 -21.22
CA ILE A 95 -19.48 34.65 -22.35
C ILE A 95 -18.11 34.68 -23.03
N ALA A 96 -17.56 35.87 -23.31
CA ALA A 96 -16.25 36.01 -23.94
C ALA A 96 -15.13 35.38 -23.09
N GLN A 97 -15.14 35.59 -21.77
CA GLN A 97 -14.16 35.00 -20.86
C GLN A 97 -14.27 33.48 -20.78
N ILE A 98 -15.49 32.94 -20.75
CA ILE A 98 -15.71 31.49 -20.69
C ILE A 98 -15.33 30.82 -22.02
N GLU A 99 -15.55 31.47 -23.17
CA GLU A 99 -15.08 30.97 -24.46
C GLU A 99 -13.54 30.92 -24.56
N ILE A 100 -12.85 31.90 -23.98
CA ILE A 100 -11.38 31.85 -23.82
C ILE A 100 -10.99 30.62 -22.97
N GLN A 101 -11.68 30.38 -21.85
CA GLN A 101 -11.44 29.23 -20.98
C GLN A 101 -11.74 27.88 -21.66
N LYS A 102 -12.76 27.83 -22.52
CA LYS A 102 -13.10 26.65 -23.33
C LYS A 102 -12.00 26.35 -24.34
N SER A 103 -11.49 27.37 -25.02
CA SER A 103 -10.33 27.23 -25.93
C SER A 103 -9.06 26.78 -25.18
N TYR A 104 -8.78 27.40 -24.03
CA TYR A 104 -7.67 27.01 -23.16
C TYR A 104 -7.77 25.53 -22.73
N SER A 105 -8.93 25.11 -22.24
CA SER A 105 -9.14 23.73 -21.76
C SER A 105 -8.90 22.70 -22.86
N LYS A 106 -9.33 22.99 -24.10
CA LYS A 106 -9.07 22.13 -25.26
C LYS A 106 -7.57 22.02 -25.58
N GLY A 107 -6.86 23.15 -25.56
CA GLY A 107 -5.41 23.18 -25.75
C GLY A 107 -4.65 22.44 -24.65
N ALA A 108 -5.00 22.70 -23.39
CA ALA A 108 -4.41 22.06 -22.22
C ALA A 108 -4.64 20.53 -22.24
N ASN A 109 -5.84 20.07 -22.59
CA ASN A 109 -6.13 18.64 -22.71
C ASN A 109 -5.21 17.96 -23.75
N THR A 110 -5.07 18.56 -24.94
CA THR A 110 -4.22 18.02 -26.01
C THR A 110 -2.75 17.97 -25.56
N TYR A 111 -2.27 19.05 -24.97
CA TYR A 111 -0.91 19.15 -24.46
C TYR A 111 -0.60 18.10 -23.38
N LEU A 112 -1.48 17.96 -22.39
CA LEU A 112 -1.31 17.02 -21.29
C LEU A 112 -1.36 15.57 -21.79
N GLU A 113 -2.26 15.24 -22.71
CA GLU A 113 -2.33 13.90 -23.32
C GLU A 113 -1.04 13.53 -24.07
N GLU A 114 -0.46 14.47 -24.82
CA GLU A 114 0.83 14.26 -25.49
C GLU A 114 1.99 14.08 -24.51
N LYS A 115 2.08 14.91 -23.46
CA LYS A 115 3.11 14.77 -22.42
C LYS A 115 2.96 13.48 -21.64
N ILE A 116 1.74 13.09 -21.26
CA ILE A 116 1.46 11.83 -20.57
C ILE A 116 1.84 10.64 -21.46
N LYS A 117 1.55 10.69 -22.76
CA LYS A 117 1.95 9.64 -23.70
C LYS A 117 3.47 9.52 -23.80
N ALA A 118 4.18 10.64 -23.91
CA ALA A 118 5.65 10.65 -23.95
C ALA A 118 6.26 10.14 -22.63
N LEU A 119 5.68 10.52 -21.48
CA LEU A 119 6.14 10.09 -20.17
C LEU A 119 5.88 8.61 -19.92
N ASN A 120 4.73 8.06 -20.34
CA ASN A 120 4.47 6.62 -20.28
C ASN A 120 5.54 5.83 -21.04
N ALA A 121 5.93 6.28 -22.25
CA ALA A 121 7.00 5.63 -23.01
C ALA A 121 8.36 5.64 -22.26
N LYS A 122 8.65 6.71 -21.51
CA LYS A 122 9.84 6.76 -20.63
C LYS A 122 9.72 5.80 -19.45
N ILE A 123 8.56 5.75 -18.78
CA ILE A 123 8.29 4.84 -17.66
C ILE A 123 8.47 3.38 -18.09
N ASP A 124 7.96 3.02 -19.27
CA ASP A 124 8.03 1.66 -19.80
C ASP A 124 9.49 1.25 -20.11
N ALA A 125 10.33 2.21 -20.52
CA ALA A 125 11.76 1.99 -20.80
C ALA A 125 12.67 2.06 -19.55
N ALA A 126 12.23 2.70 -18.47
CA ALA A 126 13.04 2.96 -17.28
C ALA A 126 13.26 1.70 -16.40
N LYS A 127 14.34 1.70 -15.62
CA LYS A 127 14.60 0.70 -14.57
C LYS A 127 13.78 1.00 -13.31
N ASN A 128 13.61 0.02 -12.43
CA ASN A 128 12.71 0.11 -11.27
C ASN A 128 12.97 1.30 -10.34
N GLU A 129 14.22 1.69 -10.08
CA GLU A 129 14.53 2.85 -9.22
C GLU A 129 14.14 4.19 -9.88
N GLU A 130 14.41 4.34 -11.18
CA GLU A 130 14.10 5.55 -11.95
C GLU A 130 12.58 5.70 -12.22
N ARG A 131 11.85 4.57 -12.29
CA ARG A 131 10.39 4.56 -12.45
C ARG A 131 9.65 5.32 -11.35
N LEU A 132 10.12 5.28 -10.10
CA LEU A 132 9.44 5.96 -9.00
C LEU A 132 9.38 7.48 -9.20
N SER A 133 10.49 8.10 -9.63
CA SER A 133 10.51 9.53 -9.93
C SER A 133 9.56 9.87 -11.08
N LEU A 134 9.60 9.08 -12.15
CA LEU A 134 8.75 9.29 -13.33
C LEU A 134 7.25 9.10 -13.03
N ILE A 135 6.90 8.26 -12.05
CA ILE A 135 5.51 8.10 -11.62
C ILE A 135 4.99 9.35 -10.91
N ASN A 136 5.83 10.05 -10.14
CA ASN A 136 5.41 11.30 -9.49
C ASN A 136 5.07 12.37 -10.53
N ASP A 137 5.92 12.53 -11.56
CA ASP A 137 5.64 13.42 -12.69
C ASP A 137 4.36 13.02 -13.43
N PHE A 138 4.14 11.70 -13.57
CA PHE A 138 2.93 11.16 -14.21
C PHE A 138 1.67 11.44 -13.39
N GLN A 139 1.77 11.32 -12.06
CA GLN A 139 0.68 11.65 -11.14
C GLN A 139 0.29 13.13 -11.25
N GLU A 140 1.26 14.03 -11.28
CA GLU A 140 1.03 15.47 -11.43
C GLU A 140 0.33 15.81 -12.75
N LEU A 141 0.81 15.26 -13.88
CA LEU A 141 0.18 15.48 -15.18
C LEU A 141 -1.24 14.91 -15.25
N GLN A 142 -1.48 13.74 -14.64
CA GLN A 142 -2.83 13.17 -14.55
C GLN A 142 -3.77 14.02 -13.70
N HIS A 143 -3.27 14.57 -12.59
CA HIS A 143 -4.04 15.50 -11.77
C HIS A 143 -4.49 16.74 -12.57
N TYR A 144 -3.58 17.33 -13.36
CA TYR A 144 -3.95 18.45 -14.24
C TYR A 144 -4.95 18.03 -15.33
N LEU A 145 -4.79 16.84 -15.91
CA LEU A 145 -5.74 16.34 -16.92
C LEU A 145 -7.15 16.13 -16.33
N ASN A 146 -7.21 15.64 -15.09
CA ASN A 146 -8.45 15.51 -14.34
C ASN A 146 -9.09 16.89 -14.09
N SER A 147 -8.32 17.89 -13.65
CA SER A 147 -8.82 19.26 -13.46
C SER A 147 -9.34 19.88 -14.77
N VAL A 148 -8.61 19.72 -15.88
CA VAL A 148 -9.01 20.23 -17.20
C VAL A 148 -10.29 19.53 -17.70
N THR A 149 -10.48 18.26 -17.38
CA THR A 149 -11.71 17.52 -17.73
C THR A 149 -12.93 18.10 -16.99
N ASN A 150 -12.82 18.33 -15.68
CA ASN A 150 -13.87 19.00 -14.90
C ASN A 150 -14.13 20.42 -15.42
N SER A 151 -13.05 21.15 -15.71
CA SER A 151 -13.09 22.52 -16.22
C SER A 151 -13.83 22.63 -17.55
N SER A 152 -13.59 21.67 -18.45
CA SER A 152 -14.25 21.59 -19.76
C SER A 152 -15.76 21.41 -19.61
N TRP A 153 -16.20 20.55 -18.70
CA TRP A 153 -17.62 20.37 -18.40
C TRP A 153 -18.25 21.64 -17.81
N GLN A 154 -17.58 22.24 -16.83
CA GLN A 154 -18.05 23.45 -16.17
C GLN A 154 -18.18 24.65 -17.15
N ASN A 155 -17.27 24.78 -18.12
CA ASN A 155 -17.39 25.81 -19.16
C ASN A 155 -18.66 25.65 -19.99
N ILE A 156 -19.00 24.42 -20.39
CA ILE A 156 -20.24 24.10 -21.10
C ILE A 156 -21.45 24.48 -20.23
N GLN A 157 -21.43 24.13 -18.94
CA GLN A 157 -22.53 24.45 -18.01
C GLN A 157 -22.72 25.96 -17.80
N TRP A 158 -21.62 26.72 -17.67
CA TRP A 158 -21.69 28.17 -17.54
C TRP A 158 -22.27 28.82 -18.81
N LEU A 159 -21.79 28.43 -19.99
CA LEU A 159 -22.31 28.94 -21.27
C LEU A 159 -23.80 28.63 -21.45
N LYS A 160 -24.25 27.41 -21.09
CA LYS A 160 -25.67 27.04 -21.08
C LYS A 160 -26.50 27.90 -20.12
N THR A 161 -25.99 28.15 -18.92
CA THR A 161 -26.64 29.04 -17.93
C THR A 161 -26.77 30.47 -18.46
N LEU A 162 -25.78 30.91 -19.23
CA LEU A 162 -25.78 32.20 -19.93
C LEU A 162 -26.58 32.15 -21.26
N GLY A 163 -27.32 31.09 -21.56
CA GLY A 163 -28.20 31.00 -22.73
C GLY A 163 -27.49 30.87 -24.08
N VAL A 164 -26.22 30.43 -24.09
CA VAL A 164 -25.51 30.00 -25.30
C VAL A 164 -25.89 28.55 -25.60
N ASP A 165 -26.21 28.24 -26.85
CA ASP A 165 -26.49 26.86 -27.27
C ASP A 165 -25.20 26.05 -27.35
N GLU A 166 -24.98 25.20 -26.35
CA GLU A 166 -23.83 24.30 -26.25
C GLU A 166 -24.21 22.83 -26.54
N SER A 167 -25.37 22.56 -27.13
CA SER A 167 -25.86 21.19 -27.35
C SER A 167 -24.87 20.31 -28.13
N ALA A 168 -24.21 20.89 -29.15
CA ALA A 168 -23.19 20.19 -29.93
C ALA A 168 -21.90 19.95 -29.15
N ALA A 169 -21.47 20.92 -28.34
CA ALA A 169 -20.27 20.81 -27.52
C ALA A 169 -20.46 19.79 -26.39
N GLU A 170 -21.63 19.76 -25.76
CA GLU A 170 -22.02 18.76 -24.77
C GLU A 170 -22.05 17.35 -25.38
N ALA A 171 -22.62 17.17 -26.58
CA ALA A 171 -22.62 15.88 -27.26
C ALA A 171 -21.19 15.39 -27.59
N GLN A 172 -20.32 16.29 -28.07
CA GLN A 172 -18.91 15.97 -28.32
C GLN A 172 -18.17 15.60 -27.03
N PHE A 173 -18.35 16.40 -25.98
CA PHE A 173 -17.73 16.17 -24.67
C PHE A 173 -18.17 14.85 -24.06
N ARG A 174 -19.48 14.53 -24.14
CA ARG A 174 -20.04 13.24 -23.74
C ARG A 174 -19.32 12.07 -24.43
N GLY A 175 -19.10 12.17 -25.75
CA GLY A 175 -18.37 11.14 -26.51
C GLY A 175 -16.93 10.92 -25.99
N VAL A 176 -16.22 12.02 -25.73
CA VAL A 176 -14.85 11.98 -25.19
C VAL A 176 -14.82 11.38 -23.78
N VAL A 177 -15.73 11.78 -22.90
CA VAL A 177 -15.82 11.26 -21.52
C VAL A 177 -16.13 9.77 -21.51
N VAL A 178 -17.06 9.29 -22.34
CA VAL A 178 -17.38 7.86 -22.46
C VAL A 178 -16.17 7.05 -22.94
N GLN A 179 -15.41 7.57 -23.92
CA GLN A 179 -14.18 6.93 -24.37
C GLN A 179 -13.14 6.87 -23.24
N LYS A 180 -12.93 7.98 -22.52
CA LYS A 180 -11.99 8.05 -21.40
C LYS A 180 -12.40 7.11 -20.26
N LEU A 181 -13.67 7.05 -19.88
CA LEU A 181 -14.19 6.09 -18.89
C LEU A 181 -13.81 4.66 -19.22
N ARG A 182 -14.03 4.23 -20.47
CA ARG A 182 -13.71 2.87 -20.92
C ARG A 182 -12.20 2.58 -20.89
N LEU A 183 -11.38 3.53 -21.32
CA LEU A 183 -9.92 3.34 -21.33
C LEU A 183 -9.33 3.33 -19.91
N THR A 184 -9.81 4.22 -19.04
CA THR A 184 -9.34 4.31 -17.66
C THR A 184 -9.78 3.09 -16.84
N SER A 185 -11.02 2.63 -16.99
CA SER A 185 -11.48 1.39 -16.34
C SER A 185 -10.69 0.15 -16.79
N ALA A 186 -10.44 -0.01 -18.09
CA ALA A 186 -9.57 -1.08 -18.58
C ALA A 186 -8.15 -1.00 -18.00
N SER A 187 -7.63 0.22 -17.80
CA SER A 187 -6.33 0.43 -17.15
C SER A 187 -6.36 0.03 -15.67
N VAL A 188 -7.42 0.37 -14.95
CA VAL A 188 -7.62 -0.03 -13.54
C VAL A 188 -7.69 -1.55 -13.41
N GLU A 189 -8.47 -2.23 -14.25
CA GLU A 189 -8.57 -3.69 -14.28
C GLU A 189 -7.22 -4.35 -14.55
N TYR A 190 -6.52 -3.89 -15.59
CA TYR A 190 -5.20 -4.40 -15.96
C TYR A 190 -4.18 -4.26 -14.81
N LEU A 191 -4.11 -3.08 -14.20
CA LEU A 191 -3.20 -2.83 -13.08
C LEU A 191 -3.56 -3.67 -11.85
N ASN A 192 -4.86 -3.87 -11.58
CA ASN A 192 -5.32 -4.74 -10.50
C ASN A 192 -4.88 -6.20 -10.71
N GLN A 193 -5.06 -6.71 -11.93
CA GLN A 193 -4.61 -8.05 -12.29
C GLN A 193 -3.10 -8.19 -12.14
N GLN A 194 -2.33 -7.18 -12.57
CA GLN A 194 -0.87 -7.17 -12.45
C GLN A 194 -0.41 -7.20 -10.99
N ILE A 195 -1.07 -6.45 -10.09
CA ILE A 195 -0.80 -6.49 -8.64
C ILE A 195 -1.05 -7.90 -8.09
N GLY A 196 -2.13 -8.55 -8.52
CA GLY A 196 -2.44 -9.93 -8.15
C GLY A 196 -1.37 -10.93 -8.61
N VAL A 197 -0.87 -10.80 -9.84
CA VAL A 197 0.22 -11.63 -10.38
C VAL A 197 1.51 -11.44 -9.59
N ILE A 198 1.92 -10.19 -9.35
CA ILE A 198 3.13 -9.89 -8.56
C ILE A 198 2.96 -10.38 -7.11
N GLY A 199 1.77 -10.25 -6.53
CA GLY A 199 1.46 -10.78 -5.19
C GLY A 199 1.63 -12.29 -5.09
N LYS A 200 1.18 -13.04 -6.11
CA LYS A 200 1.42 -14.50 -6.20
C LYS A 200 2.92 -14.81 -6.32
N GLN A 201 3.66 -14.08 -7.15
CA GLN A 201 5.11 -14.25 -7.28
C GLN A 201 5.84 -13.98 -5.95
N LEU A 202 5.46 -12.91 -5.23
CA LEU A 202 6.02 -12.56 -3.91
C LEU A 202 5.84 -13.66 -2.87
N SER A 203 4.72 -14.40 -2.92
CA SER A 203 4.43 -15.47 -1.97
C SER A 203 5.34 -16.68 -2.10
N VAL A 204 5.88 -16.92 -3.31
CA VAL A 204 6.72 -18.10 -3.63
C VAL A 204 8.19 -17.75 -3.87
N ALA A 205 8.52 -16.47 -4.06
CA ALA A 205 9.87 -16.03 -4.39
C ALA A 205 10.86 -16.22 -3.22
N PRO A 206 12.14 -16.55 -3.51
CA PRO A 206 13.23 -16.51 -2.52
C PRO A 206 13.40 -15.10 -1.93
N GLU A 207 13.87 -15.01 -0.67
CA GLU A 207 14.07 -13.72 0.02
C GLU A 207 14.96 -12.74 -0.77
N SER A 208 15.95 -13.23 -1.51
CA SER A 208 16.84 -12.41 -2.35
C SER A 208 16.13 -11.70 -3.51
N GLU A 209 14.99 -12.21 -3.98
CA GLU A 209 14.23 -11.66 -5.11
C GLU A 209 13.03 -10.81 -4.67
N LYS A 210 12.59 -10.96 -3.41
CA LYS A 210 11.41 -10.27 -2.88
C LYS A 210 11.54 -8.75 -2.93
N ALA A 211 12.71 -8.19 -2.66
CA ALA A 211 12.92 -6.74 -2.66
C ALA A 211 12.59 -6.11 -4.03
N GLY A 212 13.05 -6.74 -5.13
CA GLY A 212 12.77 -6.28 -6.49
C GLY A 212 11.29 -6.40 -6.87
N LEU A 213 10.65 -7.52 -6.48
CA LEU A 213 9.22 -7.74 -6.71
C LEU A 213 8.34 -6.79 -5.87
N GLN A 214 8.74 -6.46 -4.65
CA GLN A 214 8.05 -5.47 -3.80
C GLN A 214 8.12 -4.08 -4.41
N LEU A 215 9.28 -3.68 -4.93
CA LEU A 215 9.45 -2.41 -5.64
C LEU A 215 8.58 -2.37 -6.90
N ALA A 216 8.56 -3.44 -7.69
CA ALA A 216 7.68 -3.55 -8.85
C ALA A 216 6.20 -3.46 -8.45
N GLN A 217 5.81 -4.11 -7.34
CA GLN A 217 4.43 -4.04 -6.83
C GLN A 217 4.06 -2.62 -6.40
N LEU A 218 4.98 -1.88 -5.77
CA LEU A 218 4.76 -0.50 -5.35
C LEU A 218 4.51 0.42 -6.55
N VAL A 219 5.34 0.31 -7.59
CA VAL A 219 5.20 1.04 -8.86
C VAL A 219 3.81 0.81 -9.48
N VAL A 220 3.38 -0.45 -9.57
CA VAL A 220 2.06 -0.78 -10.16
C VAL A 220 0.91 -0.29 -9.27
N LYS A 221 1.04 -0.40 -7.94
CA LYS A 221 0.05 0.14 -6.99
C LYS A 221 -0.10 1.66 -7.11
N GLN A 222 0.99 2.40 -7.24
CA GLN A 222 0.93 3.85 -7.42
C GLN A 222 0.24 4.21 -8.74
N ARG A 223 0.57 3.52 -9.85
CA ARG A 223 -0.15 3.69 -11.13
C ARG A 223 -1.63 3.36 -11.01
N GLN A 224 -1.99 2.30 -10.27
CA GLN A 224 -3.39 1.93 -10.04
C GLN A 224 -4.12 3.03 -9.27
N SER A 225 -3.50 3.58 -8.22
CA SER A 225 -4.06 4.70 -7.45
C SER A 225 -4.36 5.91 -8.33
N ILE A 226 -3.45 6.26 -9.23
CA ILE A 226 -3.62 7.38 -10.17
C ILE A 226 -4.78 7.10 -11.14
N ALA A 227 -4.85 5.89 -11.70
CA ALA A 227 -5.94 5.50 -12.58
C ALA A 227 -7.30 5.48 -11.87
N VAL A 228 -7.34 5.06 -10.60
CA VAL A 228 -8.53 5.10 -9.73
C VAL A 228 -9.00 6.54 -9.49
N GLU A 229 -8.08 7.48 -9.22
CA GLU A 229 -8.41 8.90 -9.06
C GLU A 229 -8.99 9.51 -10.34
N SER A 230 -8.38 9.21 -11.49
CA SER A 230 -8.91 9.63 -12.80
C SER A 230 -10.26 9.00 -13.11
N LEU A 231 -10.47 7.72 -12.78
CA LEU A 231 -11.76 7.05 -12.97
C LEU A 231 -12.84 7.68 -12.10
N THR A 232 -12.52 8.01 -10.85
CA THR A 232 -13.43 8.70 -9.92
C THR A 232 -13.86 10.07 -10.46
N THR A 233 -12.91 10.86 -10.97
CA THR A 233 -13.20 12.15 -11.61
C THR A 233 -14.13 11.97 -12.82
N LEU A 234 -13.83 10.99 -13.69
CA LEU A 234 -14.64 10.72 -14.87
C LEU A 234 -16.06 10.23 -14.51
N ILE A 235 -16.22 9.43 -13.46
CA ILE A 235 -17.53 9.01 -12.95
C ILE A 235 -18.34 10.23 -12.50
N SER A 236 -17.75 11.14 -11.71
CA SER A 236 -18.43 12.35 -11.24
C SER A 236 -18.94 13.22 -12.40
N VAL A 237 -18.10 13.44 -13.43
CA VAL A 237 -18.50 14.18 -14.64
C VAL A 237 -19.58 13.41 -15.43
N SER A 238 -19.48 12.09 -15.46
CA SER A 238 -20.41 11.22 -16.20
C SER A 238 -21.80 11.15 -15.57
N ASP A 239 -21.88 11.17 -14.24
CA ASP A 239 -23.13 11.22 -13.50
C ASP A 239 -23.87 12.53 -13.80
N GLN A 240 -23.14 13.65 -13.85
CA GLN A 240 -23.71 14.96 -14.24
C GLN A 240 -24.19 14.99 -15.71
N LEU A 241 -23.60 14.15 -16.57
CA LEU A 241 -24.01 13.95 -17.97
C LEU A 241 -25.13 12.91 -18.15
N GLY A 242 -25.61 12.28 -17.07
CA GLY A 242 -26.61 11.22 -17.12
C GLY A 242 -26.13 9.95 -17.86
N ILE A 243 -24.83 9.67 -17.82
CA ILE A 243 -24.22 8.43 -18.31
C ILE A 243 -24.35 7.38 -17.19
N ASP A 244 -24.71 6.14 -17.53
CA ASP A 244 -24.71 5.04 -16.55
C ASP A 244 -23.28 4.71 -16.12
N THR A 245 -22.99 4.91 -14.84
CA THR A 245 -21.67 4.67 -14.24
C THR A 245 -21.62 3.44 -13.32
N SER A 246 -22.70 2.65 -13.28
CA SER A 246 -22.88 1.58 -12.28
C SER A 246 -21.73 0.56 -12.27
N GLU A 247 -21.26 0.14 -13.45
CA GLU A 247 -20.15 -0.82 -13.58
C GLU A 247 -18.80 -0.22 -13.18
N TYR A 248 -18.58 1.07 -13.44
CA TYR A 248 -17.32 1.73 -13.06
C TYR A 248 -17.26 1.97 -11.54
N LYS A 249 -18.38 2.33 -10.91
CA LYS A 249 -18.51 2.43 -9.44
C LYS A 249 -18.27 1.07 -8.77
N ARG A 250 -18.79 -0.02 -9.35
CA ARG A 250 -18.51 -1.41 -8.90
C ARG A 250 -17.01 -1.73 -8.98
N LEU A 251 -16.37 -1.44 -10.11
CA LEU A 251 -14.93 -1.68 -10.28
C LEU A 251 -14.09 -0.90 -9.25
N LEU A 252 -14.45 0.36 -8.99
CA LEU A 252 -13.79 1.15 -7.94
C LEU A 252 -13.87 0.45 -6.58
N PHE A 253 -15.06 -0.01 -6.18
CA PHE A 253 -15.23 -0.74 -4.93
C PHE A 253 -14.41 -2.05 -4.90
N GLU A 254 -14.39 -2.81 -6.00
CA GLU A 254 -13.62 -4.04 -6.11
C GLU A 254 -12.12 -3.81 -5.88
N VAL A 255 -11.60 -2.69 -6.39
CA VAL A 255 -10.18 -2.35 -6.32
C VAL A 255 -9.79 -1.68 -5.01
N THR A 256 -10.58 -0.72 -4.51
CA THR A 256 -10.21 0.08 -3.34
C THR A 256 -10.71 -0.51 -2.03
N GLY A 257 -11.76 -1.34 -2.06
CA GLY A 257 -12.48 -1.80 -0.88
C GLY A 257 -13.16 -0.67 -0.09
N SER A 258 -13.14 0.57 -0.59
CA SER A 258 -13.68 1.73 0.12
C SER A 258 -15.16 1.89 -0.16
N ILE A 259 -15.96 1.97 0.91
CA ILE A 259 -17.39 2.22 0.81
C ILE A 259 -17.61 3.73 0.66
N THR A 260 -17.96 4.21 -0.54
CA THR A 260 -18.36 5.61 -0.77
C THR A 260 -19.88 5.77 -0.71
N GLN A 261 -20.38 6.99 -0.50
CA GLN A 261 -21.82 7.26 -0.43
C GLN A 261 -22.56 6.91 -1.73
N ASP A 262 -21.88 7.01 -2.87
CA ASP A 262 -22.42 6.70 -4.20
C ASP A 262 -22.65 5.20 -4.45
N LEU A 263 -22.10 4.32 -3.59
CA LEU A 263 -22.33 2.88 -3.65
C LEU A 263 -23.69 2.45 -3.10
N PHE A 264 -24.40 3.35 -2.40
CA PHE A 264 -25.76 3.06 -1.91
C PHE A 264 -26.83 3.20 -3.00
N GLU A 265 -26.45 3.53 -4.23
CA GLU A 265 -27.34 3.48 -5.38
C GLU A 265 -27.78 2.04 -5.67
N GLY A 266 -29.10 1.80 -5.78
CA GLY A 266 -29.65 0.44 -5.91
C GLY A 266 -29.10 -0.36 -7.11
N LYS A 267 -28.73 0.30 -8.21
CA LYS A 267 -28.12 -0.34 -9.38
C LYS A 267 -26.69 -0.82 -9.10
N VAL A 268 -25.91 -0.04 -8.35
CA VAL A 268 -24.52 -0.38 -7.97
C VAL A 268 -24.53 -1.51 -6.95
N ILE A 269 -25.44 -1.49 -5.97
CA ILE A 269 -25.61 -2.60 -5.02
C ILE A 269 -25.93 -3.90 -5.75
N LEU A 270 -26.86 -3.85 -6.72
CA LEU A 270 -27.24 -5.02 -7.49
C LEU A 270 -26.07 -5.57 -8.31
N SER A 271 -25.28 -4.72 -8.97
CA SER A 271 -24.12 -5.16 -9.78
C SER A 271 -23.00 -5.76 -8.93
N ILE A 272 -22.75 -5.21 -7.73
CA ILE A 272 -21.82 -5.78 -6.74
C ILE A 272 -22.33 -7.15 -6.29
N LEU A 273 -23.62 -7.27 -5.95
CA LEU A 273 -24.20 -8.50 -5.39
C LEU A 273 -24.24 -9.64 -6.41
N THR A 274 -24.56 -9.36 -7.68
CA THR A 274 -24.54 -10.37 -8.75
C THR A 274 -23.13 -10.90 -9.02
N HIS A 275 -22.12 -10.01 -9.06
CA HIS A 275 -20.73 -10.41 -9.29
C HIS A 275 -20.10 -11.12 -8.09
N TRP A 276 -20.36 -10.62 -6.88
CA TRP A 276 -19.89 -11.27 -5.66
C TRP A 276 -20.48 -12.68 -5.51
N SER A 277 -21.77 -12.87 -5.82
CA SER A 277 -22.39 -14.18 -5.82
C SER A 277 -21.69 -15.15 -6.77
N SER A 278 -21.43 -14.75 -8.03
CA SER A 278 -20.71 -15.61 -8.98
C SER A 278 -19.29 -15.95 -8.51
N SER A 279 -18.56 -14.99 -7.94
CA SER A 279 -17.20 -15.21 -7.44
C SER A 279 -17.17 -16.10 -6.19
N VAL A 280 -18.17 -16.01 -5.31
CA VAL A 280 -18.31 -16.90 -4.15
C VAL A 280 -18.53 -18.33 -4.60
N TRP A 281 -19.42 -18.57 -5.58
CA TRP A 281 -19.66 -19.92 -6.09
C TRP A 281 -18.43 -20.52 -6.78
N ASP A 282 -17.65 -19.72 -7.51
CA ASP A 282 -16.44 -20.18 -8.19
C ASP A 282 -15.28 -20.46 -7.21
N TRP A 283 -15.10 -19.60 -6.19
CA TRP A 283 -14.17 -19.83 -5.09
C TRP A 283 -14.55 -21.06 -4.25
N LEU A 284 -15.83 -21.25 -3.98
CA LEU A 284 -16.34 -22.40 -3.23
C LEU A 284 -16.17 -23.69 -4.02
N GLY A 285 -16.35 -23.66 -5.35
CA GLY A 285 -16.15 -24.81 -6.22
C GLY A 285 -14.69 -25.23 -6.37
N THR A 286 -13.75 -24.28 -6.40
CA THR A 286 -12.34 -24.53 -6.76
C THR A 286 -11.39 -24.57 -5.57
N THR A 287 -11.57 -23.69 -4.58
CA THR A 287 -10.60 -23.48 -3.50
C THR A 287 -11.04 -24.13 -2.20
N ALA A 288 -12.35 -24.18 -1.92
CA ALA A 288 -12.87 -24.78 -0.69
C ALA A 288 -12.51 -26.28 -0.53
N PRO A 289 -12.52 -27.13 -1.57
CA PRO A 289 -12.12 -28.53 -1.42
C PRO A 289 -10.67 -28.69 -0.93
N GLN A 290 -9.75 -27.85 -1.45
CA GLN A 290 -8.34 -27.89 -1.08
C GLN A 290 -8.10 -27.43 0.37
N HIS A 291 -8.71 -26.32 0.80
CA HIS A 291 -8.56 -25.84 2.18
C HIS A 291 -9.29 -26.71 3.20
N LEU A 292 -10.45 -27.28 2.86
CA LEU A 292 -11.13 -28.27 3.69
C LEU A 292 -10.27 -29.53 3.86
N PHE A 293 -9.59 -29.98 2.79
CA PHE A 293 -8.65 -31.08 2.87
C PHE A 293 -7.41 -30.75 3.72
N GLN A 294 -6.83 -29.56 3.58
CA GLN A 294 -5.73 -29.10 4.45
C GLN A 294 -6.14 -29.03 5.92
N LEU A 295 -7.34 -28.50 6.22
CA LEU A 295 -7.88 -28.44 7.57
C LEU A 295 -8.12 -29.85 8.14
N PHE A 296 -8.64 -30.76 7.31
CA PHE A 296 -8.81 -32.17 7.68
C PHE A 296 -7.47 -32.82 8.06
N ILE A 297 -6.43 -32.66 7.23
CA ILE A 297 -5.09 -33.19 7.52
C ILE A 297 -4.49 -32.51 8.77
N PHE A 298 -4.69 -31.21 8.96
CA PHE A 298 -4.25 -30.50 10.16
C PHE A 298 -4.87 -31.09 11.43
N ILE A 299 -6.20 -31.29 11.45
CA ILE A 299 -6.91 -31.89 12.57
C ILE A 299 -6.42 -33.32 12.82
N LEU A 300 -6.23 -34.10 11.75
CA LEU A 300 -5.71 -35.46 11.82
C LEU A 300 -4.30 -35.50 12.46
N LEU A 301 -3.39 -34.62 12.04
CA LEU A 301 -2.04 -34.52 12.60
C LEU A 301 -2.04 -34.13 14.08
N ILE A 302 -2.91 -33.20 14.50
CA ILE A 302 -3.07 -32.85 15.91
C ILE A 302 -3.59 -34.04 16.72
N LEU A 303 -4.53 -34.81 16.18
CA LEU A 303 -5.07 -36.00 16.85
C LEU A 303 -4.00 -37.09 17.00
N ILE A 304 -3.23 -37.36 15.94
CA ILE A 304 -2.09 -38.28 15.97
C ILE A 304 -1.06 -37.80 17.01
N THR A 305 -0.72 -36.50 17.02
CA THR A 305 0.21 -35.93 17.99
C THR A 305 -0.27 -36.14 19.42
N LYS A 306 -1.56 -35.92 19.71
CA LYS A 306 -2.13 -36.19 21.05
C LYS A 306 -1.95 -37.66 21.45
N MET A 307 -2.12 -38.58 20.50
CA MET A 307 -1.91 -40.01 20.74
C MET A 307 -0.44 -40.31 21.05
N VAL A 308 0.48 -39.75 20.27
CA VAL A 308 1.93 -39.94 20.47
C VAL A 308 2.37 -39.34 21.81
N VAL A 309 1.91 -38.16 22.20
CA VAL A 309 2.23 -37.57 23.51
C VAL A 309 1.76 -38.46 24.66
N LYS A 310 0.55 -39.02 24.59
CA LYS A 310 0.06 -39.97 25.61
C LYS A 310 0.94 -41.22 25.67
N LEU A 311 1.34 -41.75 24.51
CA LEU A 311 2.21 -42.91 24.44
C LEU A 311 3.59 -42.62 25.05
N VAL A 312 4.22 -41.51 24.66
CA VAL A 312 5.52 -41.09 25.18
C VAL A 312 5.45 -40.88 26.69
N ARG A 313 4.46 -40.14 27.20
CA ARG A 313 4.29 -39.96 28.65
C ARG A 313 4.13 -41.28 29.39
N LYS A 314 3.38 -42.24 28.84
CA LYS A 314 3.18 -43.58 29.42
C LYS A 314 4.46 -44.42 29.41
N ILE A 315 5.27 -44.31 28.35
CA ILE A 315 6.57 -44.98 28.27
C ILE A 315 7.53 -44.35 29.28
N THR A 316 7.64 -43.03 29.30
CA THR A 316 8.50 -42.29 30.24
C THR A 316 8.11 -42.60 31.68
N SER A 317 6.81 -42.59 32.02
CA SER A 317 6.34 -42.88 33.38
C SER A 317 6.75 -44.29 33.84
N LYS A 318 6.54 -45.30 33.00
CA LYS A 318 6.98 -46.68 33.28
C LYS A 318 8.49 -46.80 33.49
N THR A 319 9.28 -46.00 32.78
CA THR A 319 10.74 -46.01 32.91
C THR A 319 11.17 -45.35 34.21
N VAL A 320 10.66 -44.14 34.51
CA VAL A 320 11.11 -43.35 35.68
C VAL A 320 10.53 -43.86 37.01
N GLU A 321 9.37 -44.54 36.99
CA GLU A 321 8.76 -45.19 38.15
C GLU A 321 9.32 -46.60 38.42
N SER A 322 10.22 -47.09 37.55
CA SER A 322 10.85 -48.40 37.72
C SER A 322 11.61 -48.46 39.04
N LYS A 323 11.39 -49.51 39.83
CA LYS A 323 12.02 -49.74 41.15
C LYS A 323 13.55 -49.73 41.14
N ASN A 324 14.16 -49.82 39.97
CA ASN A 324 15.60 -49.80 39.79
C ASN A 324 16.19 -48.37 39.73
N LEU A 325 15.35 -47.34 39.62
CA LEU A 325 15.77 -45.94 39.58
C LEU A 325 15.26 -45.23 40.85
N ASN A 326 16.16 -44.88 41.76
CA ASN A 326 15.85 -44.15 43.00
C ASN A 326 15.58 -42.66 42.73
N LEU A 327 14.66 -42.32 41.84
CA LEU A 327 14.33 -40.93 41.49
C LEU A 327 13.26 -40.36 42.43
N SER A 328 13.41 -39.09 42.82
CA SER A 328 12.37 -38.38 43.56
C SER A 328 11.11 -38.17 42.72
N GLN A 329 9.95 -38.03 43.36
CA GLN A 329 8.68 -37.76 42.68
C GLN A 329 8.76 -36.53 41.77
N LEU A 330 9.39 -35.45 42.25
CA LEU A 330 9.57 -34.21 41.49
C LEU A 330 10.35 -34.45 40.17
N MET A 331 11.37 -35.29 40.21
CA MET A 331 12.19 -35.61 39.04
C MET A 331 11.40 -36.47 38.03
N GLN A 332 10.58 -37.40 38.53
CA GLN A 332 9.70 -38.22 37.69
C GLN A 332 8.69 -37.32 36.95
N ASP A 333 7.99 -36.44 37.67
CA ASP A 333 7.02 -35.50 37.09
C ASP A 333 7.66 -34.56 36.06
N PHE A 334 8.89 -34.10 36.34
CA PHE A 334 9.66 -33.27 35.42
C PHE A 334 9.95 -33.99 34.09
N PHE A 335 10.48 -35.22 34.13
CA PHE A 335 10.80 -35.97 32.89
C PHE A 335 9.56 -36.35 32.09
N ILE A 336 8.48 -36.76 32.77
CA ILE A 336 7.20 -37.09 32.11
C ILE A 336 6.61 -35.83 31.45
N GLY A 337 6.62 -34.69 32.15
CA GLY A 337 6.16 -33.40 31.63
C GLY A 337 7.00 -32.93 30.44
N MET A 338 8.32 -32.89 30.60
CA MET A 338 9.28 -32.40 29.60
C MET A 338 9.22 -33.22 28.31
N SER A 339 9.28 -34.56 28.40
CA SER A 339 9.21 -35.44 27.23
C SER A 339 7.90 -35.27 26.46
N GLY A 340 6.77 -35.19 27.16
CA GLY A 340 5.47 -34.95 26.53
C GLY A 340 5.35 -33.56 25.89
N ASN A 341 5.88 -32.52 26.54
CA ASN A 341 5.81 -31.15 26.04
C ASN A 341 6.67 -30.94 24.79
N ILE A 342 7.86 -31.53 24.73
CA ILE A 342 8.73 -31.49 23.54
C ILE A 342 8.01 -32.12 22.34
N VAL A 343 7.45 -33.31 22.51
CA VAL A 343 6.71 -34.02 21.46
C VAL A 343 5.47 -33.23 21.02
N TRP A 344 4.78 -32.59 21.96
CA TRP A 344 3.62 -31.74 21.67
C TRP A 344 4.01 -30.53 20.80
N ILE A 345 5.08 -29.82 21.16
CA ILE A 345 5.59 -28.67 20.41
C ILE A 345 5.97 -29.08 18.98
N ILE A 346 6.73 -30.17 18.84
CA ILE A 346 7.15 -30.68 17.52
C ILE A 346 5.93 -31.07 16.67
N GLY A 347 4.96 -31.77 17.25
CA GLY A 347 3.77 -32.19 16.51
C GLY A 347 2.87 -31.02 16.10
N ILE A 348 2.76 -29.97 16.92
CA ILE A 348 2.09 -28.72 16.53
C ILE A 348 2.84 -28.06 15.37
N MET A 349 4.16 -27.98 15.44
CA MET A 349 4.96 -27.40 14.36
C MET A 349 4.73 -28.15 13.04
N ILE A 350 4.78 -29.48 13.04
CA ILE A 350 4.50 -30.30 11.85
C ILE A 350 3.08 -30.02 11.33
N ALA A 351 2.08 -29.92 12.20
CA ALA A 351 0.71 -29.60 11.80
C ALA A 351 0.61 -28.20 11.17
N LEU A 352 1.22 -27.18 11.77
CA LEU A 352 1.21 -25.80 11.26
C LEU A 352 1.95 -25.68 9.92
N SER A 353 3.02 -26.45 9.71
CA SER A 353 3.73 -26.51 8.43
C SER A 353 2.82 -26.98 7.30
N GLN A 354 1.90 -27.91 7.57
CA GLN A 354 0.97 -28.45 6.57
C GLN A 354 -0.07 -27.42 6.11
N VAL A 355 -0.35 -26.41 6.92
CA VAL A 355 -1.24 -25.28 6.60
C VAL A 355 -0.49 -24.17 5.85
N GLY A 356 0.81 -24.35 5.58
CA GLY A 356 1.64 -23.40 4.83
C GLY A 356 2.19 -22.24 5.66
N LEU A 357 2.17 -22.34 6.99
CA LEU A 357 2.77 -21.34 7.87
C LEU A 357 4.30 -21.46 7.86
N ASN A 358 4.98 -20.32 7.73
CA ASN A 358 6.44 -20.27 7.81
C ASN A 358 6.91 -20.44 9.27
N LEU A 359 7.58 -21.55 9.56
CA LEU A 359 8.10 -21.87 10.88
C LEU A 359 9.51 -21.32 11.15
N ALA A 360 10.15 -20.68 10.18
CA ALA A 360 11.50 -20.16 10.33
C ALA A 360 11.66 -19.23 11.56
N PRO A 361 10.75 -18.25 11.83
CA PRO A 361 10.89 -17.40 13.01
C PRO A 361 10.81 -18.17 14.33
N VAL A 362 9.95 -19.20 14.39
CA VAL A 362 9.79 -20.06 15.57
C VAL A 362 11.05 -20.91 15.79
N LEU A 363 11.59 -21.50 14.72
CA LEU A 363 12.85 -22.24 14.74
C LEU A 363 14.03 -21.37 15.14
N THR A 364 14.11 -20.14 14.62
CA THR A 364 15.12 -19.15 15.01
C THR A 364 15.00 -18.81 16.50
N GLY A 365 13.78 -18.59 17.00
CA GLY A 365 13.53 -18.36 18.42
C GLY A 365 13.99 -19.53 19.30
N PHE A 366 13.67 -20.77 18.92
CA PHE A 366 14.16 -21.96 19.62
C PHE A 366 15.69 -22.12 19.52
N GLY A 367 16.30 -21.76 18.39
CA GLY A 367 17.74 -21.75 18.23
C GLY A 367 18.42 -20.79 19.21
N ILE A 368 17.92 -19.56 19.32
CA ILE A 368 18.42 -18.55 20.28
C ILE A 368 18.22 -19.04 21.72
N ALA A 369 17.02 -19.55 22.05
CA ALA A 369 16.73 -20.08 23.38
C ALA A 369 17.67 -21.27 23.73
N GLY A 370 17.93 -22.15 22.77
CA GLY A 370 18.87 -23.26 22.93
C GLY A 370 20.30 -22.80 23.21
N VAL A 371 20.77 -21.75 22.53
CA VAL A 371 22.09 -21.14 22.79
C VAL A 371 22.16 -20.55 24.20
N ILE A 372 21.13 -19.80 24.62
CA ILE A 372 21.06 -19.20 25.96
C ILE A 372 21.07 -20.29 27.05
N ILE A 373 20.26 -21.34 26.88
CA ILE A 373 20.23 -22.48 27.81
C ILE A 373 21.59 -23.21 27.81
N GLY A 374 22.21 -23.38 26.65
CA GLY A 374 23.54 -23.97 26.52
C GLY A 374 24.61 -23.20 27.30
N PHE A 375 24.62 -21.87 27.18
CA PHE A 375 25.52 -21.02 27.98
C PHE A 375 25.21 -21.10 29.48
N ALA A 376 23.93 -21.15 29.86
CA ALA A 376 23.55 -21.29 31.27
C ALA A 376 23.99 -22.64 31.87
N LEU A 377 24.08 -23.70 31.06
CA LEU A 377 24.51 -25.04 31.48
C LEU A 377 26.01 -25.30 31.26
N GLN A 378 26.77 -24.31 30.77
CA GLN A 378 28.16 -24.47 30.36
C GLN A 378 29.04 -25.03 31.47
N ASP A 379 28.97 -24.48 32.68
CA ASP A 379 29.80 -24.91 33.82
C ASP A 379 29.45 -26.33 34.27
N THR A 380 28.16 -26.68 34.27
CA THR A 380 27.70 -28.03 34.64
C THR A 380 28.23 -29.07 33.65
N LEU A 381 28.19 -28.76 32.35
CA LEU A 381 28.70 -29.65 31.30
C LEU A 381 30.23 -29.77 31.36
N SER A 382 30.93 -28.66 31.67
CA SER A 382 32.37 -28.65 31.90
C SER A 382 32.77 -29.57 33.05
N ASN A 383 32.07 -29.48 34.20
CA ASN A 383 32.32 -30.33 35.36
C ASN A 383 32.03 -31.81 35.07
N PHE A 384 30.95 -32.10 34.32
CA PHE A 384 30.66 -33.45 33.85
C PHE A 384 31.77 -34.03 32.97
N ALA A 385 32.29 -33.25 32.03
CA ALA A 385 33.39 -33.66 31.16
C ALA A 385 34.69 -33.87 31.95
N ALA A 386 34.99 -32.99 32.90
CA ALA A 386 36.14 -33.13 33.80
C ALA A 386 36.04 -34.41 34.64
N GLY A 387 34.87 -34.70 35.23
CA GLY A 387 34.64 -35.95 35.95
C GLY A 387 34.79 -37.19 35.08
N MET A 388 34.32 -37.14 33.83
CA MET A 388 34.53 -38.24 32.87
C MET A 388 36.01 -38.44 32.54
N MET A 389 36.76 -37.37 32.35
CA MET A 389 38.21 -37.44 32.12
C MET A 389 38.96 -38.00 33.33
N LEU A 390 38.56 -37.64 34.55
CA LEU A 390 39.11 -38.21 35.78
C LEU A 390 38.85 -39.71 35.87
N LEU A 391 37.65 -40.19 35.48
CA LEU A 391 37.36 -41.63 35.46
C LEU A 391 38.18 -42.38 34.39
N ILE A 392 38.42 -41.76 33.23
CA ILE A 392 39.17 -42.39 32.13
C ILE A 392 40.67 -42.44 32.45
N TYR A 393 41.25 -41.32 32.87
CA TYR A 393 42.69 -41.21 33.09
C TYR A 393 43.13 -41.63 34.50
N ARG A 394 42.19 -41.66 35.45
CA ARG A 394 42.37 -42.06 36.86
C ARG A 394 43.67 -41.51 37.48
N PRO A 395 43.90 -40.18 37.49
CA PRO A 395 45.09 -39.59 38.10
C PRO A 395 45.15 -39.78 39.62
N PHE A 396 44.00 -40.04 40.27
CA PHE A 396 43.82 -40.43 41.67
C PHE A 396 42.48 -41.18 41.80
N ASP A 397 42.26 -41.87 42.93
CA ASP A 397 41.01 -42.59 43.20
C ASP A 397 40.50 -42.44 44.64
N VAL A 398 39.29 -42.95 44.91
CA VAL A 398 38.66 -42.98 46.22
C VAL A 398 39.59 -43.66 47.22
N GLY A 399 39.93 -42.94 48.30
CA GLY A 399 40.86 -43.40 49.31
C GLY A 399 42.25 -42.76 49.21
N ASP A 400 42.57 -42.09 48.12
CA ASP A 400 43.83 -41.37 47.99
C ASP A 400 43.79 -40.03 48.75
N PHE A 401 44.96 -39.62 49.24
CA PHE A 401 45.15 -38.29 49.81
C PHE A 401 45.60 -37.33 48.71
N VAL A 402 44.84 -36.27 48.49
CA VAL A 402 45.07 -35.34 47.37
C VAL A 402 45.00 -33.90 47.83
N PHE A 403 45.67 -33.02 47.09
CA PHE A 403 45.50 -31.57 47.19
C PHE A 403 44.85 -31.08 45.90
N ALA A 404 43.57 -30.72 45.96
CA ALA A 404 42.77 -30.34 44.81
C ALA A 404 41.79 -29.22 45.18
N GLY A 405 41.62 -28.24 44.28
CA GLY A 405 40.71 -27.11 44.52
C GLY A 405 41.06 -26.25 45.75
N GLY A 406 42.32 -26.27 46.19
CA GLY A 406 42.78 -25.55 47.38
C GLY A 406 42.48 -26.25 48.71
N VAL A 407 42.06 -27.52 48.68
CA VAL A 407 41.73 -28.34 49.86
C VAL A 407 42.65 -29.56 49.91
N ASP A 408 43.21 -29.83 51.09
CA ASP A 408 43.96 -31.06 51.41
C ASP A 408 43.08 -32.05 52.18
N GLY A 409 43.02 -33.29 51.72
CA GLY A 409 42.20 -34.30 52.38
C GLY A 409 42.17 -35.64 51.66
N LYS A 410 41.48 -36.59 52.28
CA LYS A 410 41.27 -37.93 51.71
C LYS A 410 40.00 -37.95 50.87
N VAL A 411 40.07 -38.45 49.64
CA VAL A 411 38.89 -38.59 48.77
C VAL A 411 37.95 -39.64 49.35
N SER A 412 36.73 -39.23 49.69
CA SER A 412 35.71 -40.11 50.29
C SER A 412 34.73 -40.65 49.27
N HIS A 413 34.35 -39.85 48.28
CA HIS A 413 33.41 -40.24 47.22
C HIS A 413 33.69 -39.44 45.96
N MET A 414 33.51 -40.06 44.80
CA MET A 414 33.61 -39.40 43.49
C MET A 414 32.34 -39.66 42.70
N SER A 415 31.76 -38.59 42.17
CA SER A 415 30.67 -38.62 41.21
C SER A 415 31.15 -38.02 39.90
N LEU A 416 30.33 -38.12 38.86
CA LEU A 416 30.65 -37.60 37.54
C LEU A 416 30.73 -36.07 37.50
N VAL A 417 30.17 -35.40 38.51
CA VAL A 417 30.06 -33.93 38.56
C VAL A 417 30.67 -33.30 39.81
N ASN A 418 31.10 -34.10 40.79
CA ASN A 418 31.71 -33.60 42.01
C ASN A 418 32.63 -34.64 42.67
N THR A 419 33.56 -34.16 43.49
CA THR A 419 34.41 -34.99 44.36
C THR A 419 34.22 -34.57 45.81
N THR A 420 33.97 -35.54 46.68
CA THR A 420 33.81 -35.32 48.11
C THR A 420 35.12 -35.62 48.82
N ILE A 421 35.74 -34.59 49.39
CA ILE A 421 36.99 -34.67 50.15
C ILE A 421 36.69 -34.55 51.63
N LYS A 422 37.29 -35.45 52.42
CA LYS A 422 37.25 -35.41 53.87
C LYS A 422 38.60 -34.88 54.40
N THR A 423 38.56 -33.71 55.02
CA THR A 423 39.73 -33.01 55.57
C THR A 423 40.17 -33.62 56.91
N PHE A 424 41.35 -33.23 57.39
CA PHE A 424 41.91 -33.73 58.66
C PHE A 424 41.08 -33.34 59.89
N ASP A 425 40.37 -32.21 59.83
CA ASP A 425 39.45 -31.74 60.88
C ASP A 425 38.04 -32.35 60.76
N ASN A 426 37.89 -33.40 59.94
CA ASN A 426 36.67 -34.18 59.77
C ASN A 426 35.51 -33.38 59.14
N GLN A 427 35.80 -32.30 58.40
CA GLN A 427 34.83 -31.62 57.55
C GLN A 427 34.65 -32.36 56.21
N ILE A 428 33.46 -32.21 55.62
CA ILE A 428 33.12 -32.76 54.30
C ILE A 428 33.02 -31.60 53.33
N ILE A 429 33.92 -31.58 52.35
CA ILE A 429 33.94 -30.56 51.31
C ILE A 429 33.59 -31.22 49.98
N ILE A 430 32.63 -30.64 49.26
CA ILE A 430 32.19 -31.08 47.94
C ILE A 430 32.74 -30.07 46.93
N ILE A 431 33.63 -30.54 46.06
CA ILE A 431 34.28 -29.75 45.01
C ILE A 431 33.73 -30.14 43.65
#